data_AF-A2FGX5-F1
#
_entry.id   AF-A2FGX5-F1
#
_cell.length_a   1.000
_cell.length_b   1.000
_cell.length_c   1.000
_cell.angle_alpha   90.00
_cell.angle_beta   90.00
_cell.angle_gamma   90.00
#
_symmetry.space_group_name_H-M   'P 1'
#
loop_
_entity.id
_entity.type
_entity.pdbx_description
1 polymer ?
#
loop_
_entity_poly.entity_id
_entity_poly.type
_entity_poly.pdbx_seq_one_letter_code
_entity_poly.pdbx_strand_id
1 'polypeptide(L)'
;MLLQLTIGSSILFAEFANNTSADGLREKLSNSSITLDISDYSKFEKVGELGFTLPRNDEDITTQYGDLILYLGKRFVIYYDVNHWSLTRLGKIMNITQDKLKSILGEGDVTVTLCLAENSSITTKCNESPVKPNSNNHKTTIIIVCTVVAVVVVVAIVVISIIIYKKRKN
;
A
#
# COMPACT_ATOMS: atom_id res chain seq x y z
N MET A 1 -4.10 -10.41 9.83
CA MET A 1 -4.41 -9.78 8.53
C MET A 1 -4.01 -10.74 7.44
N LEU A 2 -4.74 -10.74 6.33
CA LEU A 2 -4.46 -11.55 5.14
C LEU A 2 -3.81 -10.69 4.06
N LEU A 3 -3.13 -11.35 3.13
CA LEU A 3 -2.73 -10.76 1.86
C LEU A 3 -3.86 -10.96 0.85
N GLN A 4 -4.40 -9.88 0.31
CA GLN A 4 -5.32 -9.94 -0.81
C GLN A 4 -4.54 -9.74 -2.12
N LEU A 5 -4.88 -10.54 -3.13
CA LEU A 5 -4.42 -10.42 -4.51
C LEU A 5 -5.63 -10.17 -5.40
N THR A 6 -5.59 -9.09 -6.18
CA THR A 6 -6.62 -8.78 -7.18
C THR A 6 -6.02 -8.98 -8.57
N ILE A 7 -6.60 -9.88 -9.36
CA ILE A 7 -6.13 -10.26 -10.71
C ILE A 7 -7.34 -10.22 -11.64
N GLY A 8 -7.41 -9.21 -12.50
CA GLY A 8 -8.62 -8.89 -13.26
C GLY A 8 -9.81 -8.68 -12.31
N SER A 9 -10.89 -9.45 -12.49
CA SER A 9 -12.06 -9.42 -11.60
C SER A 9 -11.98 -10.41 -10.43
N SER A 10 -10.90 -11.18 -10.32
CA SER A 10 -10.74 -12.21 -9.29
C SER A 10 -10.05 -11.65 -8.06
N ILE A 11 -10.61 -11.97 -6.89
CA ILE A 11 -10.03 -11.64 -5.58
C ILE A 11 -9.61 -12.94 -4.90
N LEU A 12 -8.33 -13.04 -4.56
CA LEU A 12 -7.74 -14.17 -3.85
C LEU A 12 -7.20 -13.70 -2.51
N PHE A 13 -7.19 -14.59 -1.52
CA PHE A 13 -6.63 -14.33 -0.20
C PHE A 13 -5.52 -15.33 0.09
N ALA A 14 -4.46 -14.84 0.73
CA ALA A 14 -3.32 -15.62 1.14
C ALA A 14 -2.98 -15.35 2.61
N GLU A 15 -2.49 -16.39 3.28
CA GLU A 15 -1.83 -16.25 4.57
C GLU A 15 -0.39 -15.83 4.35
N PHE A 16 0.09 -14.89 5.15
CA PHE A 16 1.51 -14.55 5.18
C PHE A 16 2.30 -15.68 5.85
N ALA A 17 3.51 -15.94 5.35
CA ALA A 17 4.46 -16.79 6.04
C ALA A 17 4.95 -16.11 7.35
N ASN A 18 5.45 -16.92 8.29
CA ASN A 18 6.03 -16.44 9.54
C ASN A 18 7.55 -16.23 9.39
N ASN A 19 7.96 -15.15 8.72
CA ASN A 19 9.36 -14.78 8.56
C ASN A 19 9.52 -13.27 8.28
N THR A 20 10.75 -12.77 8.37
CA THR A 20 11.05 -11.34 8.25
C THR A 20 10.78 -10.78 6.86
N SER A 21 10.79 -11.62 5.83
CA SER A 21 10.46 -11.24 4.45
C SER A 21 8.96 -10.95 4.29
N ALA A 22 8.12 -11.84 4.81
CA ALA A 22 6.67 -11.67 4.82
C ALA A 22 6.24 -10.49 5.70
N ASP A 23 6.91 -10.29 6.84
CA ASP A 23 6.69 -9.11 7.69
C ASP A 23 7.05 -7.81 6.97
N GLY A 24 8.20 -7.78 6.26
CA GLY A 24 8.60 -6.62 5.46
C GLY A 24 7.62 -6.33 4.32
N LEU A 25 7.09 -7.35 3.64
CA LEU A 25 6.03 -7.15 2.65
C LEU A 25 4.76 -6.58 3.29
N ARG A 26 4.35 -7.12 4.45
CA ARG A 26 3.17 -6.64 5.19
C ARG A 26 3.32 -5.17 5.60
N GLU A 27 4.52 -4.76 6.01
CA GLU A 27 4.83 -3.37 6.32
C GLU A 27 4.74 -2.46 5.09
N LYS A 28 5.22 -2.91 3.92
CA LYS A 28 5.04 -2.14 2.68
C LYS A 28 3.56 -1.94 2.34
N LEU A 29 2.78 -3.00 2.48
CA LEU A 29 1.33 -3.00 2.21
C LEU A 29 0.49 -2.25 3.24
N SER A 30 1.02 -1.96 4.43
CA SER A 30 0.33 -1.13 5.43
C SER A 30 0.30 0.35 5.02
N ASN A 31 1.23 0.78 4.17
CA ASN A 31 1.30 2.14 3.65
C ASN A 31 0.40 2.34 2.42
N SER A 32 0.43 1.41 1.47
CA SER A 32 -0.39 1.46 0.25
C SER A 32 -0.47 0.09 -0.43
N SER A 33 -1.47 -0.08 -1.31
CA SER A 33 -1.48 -1.21 -2.24
C SER A 33 -0.26 -1.17 -3.18
N ILE A 34 0.16 -2.35 -3.66
CA ILE A 34 1.25 -2.51 -4.61
C ILE A 34 0.70 -3.18 -5.86
N THR A 35 0.87 -2.58 -7.02
CA THR A 35 0.47 -3.16 -8.31
C THR A 35 1.72 -3.58 -9.08
N LEU A 36 1.72 -4.80 -9.58
CA LEU A 36 2.84 -5.44 -10.25
C LEU A 36 2.36 -6.04 -11.56
N ASP A 37 3.15 -5.89 -12.62
CA ASP A 37 3.01 -6.73 -13.81
C ASP A 37 3.86 -7.99 -13.61
N ILE A 38 3.23 -9.15 -13.78
CA ILE A 38 3.88 -10.46 -13.64
C ILE A 38 3.75 -11.24 -14.95
N SER A 39 4.86 -11.82 -15.38
CA SER A 39 4.97 -12.53 -16.65
C SER A 39 5.20 -14.02 -16.44
N ASP A 40 4.79 -14.84 -17.40
CA ASP A 40 5.08 -16.28 -17.40
C ASP A 40 6.59 -16.54 -17.39
N TYR A 41 7.00 -17.49 -16.55
CA TYR A 41 8.36 -18.01 -16.56
C TYR A 41 8.35 -19.53 -16.33
N SER A 42 9.11 -20.24 -17.15
CA SER A 42 9.32 -21.70 -17.08
C SER A 42 8.05 -22.57 -17.01
N LYS A 43 6.87 -22.05 -17.36
CA LYS A 43 5.57 -22.74 -17.40
C LYS A 43 5.04 -23.24 -16.04
N PHE A 44 5.58 -22.77 -14.93
CA PHE A 44 5.12 -23.14 -13.57
C PHE A 44 4.95 -21.94 -12.62
N GLU A 45 5.38 -20.76 -13.04
CA GLU A 45 5.31 -19.56 -12.23
C GLU A 45 5.03 -18.30 -13.07
N LYS A 46 4.52 -17.26 -12.40
CA LYS A 46 4.56 -15.89 -12.91
C LYS A 46 5.39 -15.01 -11.99
N VAL A 47 6.20 -14.13 -12.58
CA VAL A 47 7.24 -13.36 -11.88
C VAL A 47 7.12 -11.87 -12.22
N GLY A 48 7.25 -11.00 -11.21
CA GLY A 48 7.36 -9.55 -11.41
C GLY A 48 8.26 -8.88 -10.36
N GLU A 49 8.78 -7.69 -10.67
CA GLU A 49 9.65 -6.92 -9.78
C GLU A 49 8.82 -6.12 -8.76
N LEU A 50 9.18 -6.19 -7.47
CA LEU A 50 8.53 -5.42 -6.40
C LEU A 50 8.82 -3.91 -6.47
N GLY A 51 9.89 -3.51 -7.15
CA GLY A 51 10.40 -2.13 -7.14
C GLY A 51 11.13 -1.74 -5.85
N PHE A 52 11.26 -2.66 -4.90
CA PHE A 52 12.04 -2.51 -3.67
C PHE A 52 12.60 -3.87 -3.23
N THR A 53 13.50 -3.86 -2.25
CA THR A 53 14.08 -5.07 -1.67
C THR A 53 13.46 -5.42 -0.33
N LEU A 54 13.37 -6.71 -0.07
CA LEU A 54 13.03 -7.32 1.21
C LEU A 54 14.21 -8.18 1.69
N PRO A 55 14.32 -8.47 3.01
CA PRO A 55 15.26 -9.48 3.48
C PRO A 55 14.98 -10.81 2.79
N ARG A 56 15.99 -11.70 2.75
CA ARG A 56 15.83 -13.06 2.25
C ARG A 56 15.86 -14.02 3.43
N ASN A 57 14.91 -14.95 3.45
CA ASN A 57 14.87 -16.10 4.35
C ASN A 57 14.85 -17.35 3.48
N ASP A 58 15.92 -17.55 2.71
CA ASP A 58 15.93 -18.64 1.73
C ASP A 58 16.06 -19.98 2.43
N GLU A 59 15.20 -20.90 2.02
CA GLU A 59 15.14 -22.28 2.50
C GLU A 59 15.02 -23.20 1.30
N ASP A 60 15.38 -24.46 1.49
CA ASP A 60 15.13 -25.48 0.49
C ASP A 60 13.62 -25.78 0.43
N ILE A 61 12.98 -25.39 -0.67
CA ILE A 61 11.52 -25.40 -0.81
C ILE A 61 11.14 -26.16 -2.07
N THR A 62 10.30 -27.17 -1.90
CA THR A 62 9.44 -27.69 -2.97
C THR A 62 8.15 -26.87 -3.02
N THR A 63 7.95 -26.10 -4.09
CA THR A 63 6.77 -25.26 -4.24
C THR A 63 5.54 -26.08 -4.57
N GLN A 64 4.39 -25.52 -4.22
CA GLN A 64 3.08 -25.98 -4.61
C GLN A 64 2.27 -24.85 -5.23
N TYR A 65 1.18 -25.20 -5.90
CA TYR A 65 0.24 -24.19 -6.37
C TYR A 65 -0.22 -23.29 -5.22
N GLY A 66 -0.32 -21.99 -5.53
CA GLY A 66 -0.68 -20.95 -4.58
C GLY A 66 0.47 -20.49 -3.69
N ASP A 67 1.67 -21.07 -3.78
CA ASP A 67 2.83 -20.54 -3.04
C ASP A 67 3.22 -19.17 -3.60
N LEU A 68 3.40 -18.22 -2.69
CA LEU A 68 3.88 -16.88 -2.98
C LEU A 68 5.33 -16.80 -2.51
N ILE A 69 6.24 -16.51 -3.44
CA ILE A 69 7.68 -16.57 -3.20
C ILE A 69 8.32 -15.20 -3.45
N LEU A 70 9.27 -14.85 -2.60
CA LEU A 70 10.24 -13.79 -2.83
C LEU A 70 11.47 -14.40 -3.50
N TYR A 71 11.75 -13.98 -4.73
CA TYR A 71 12.94 -14.42 -5.45
C TYR A 71 14.00 -13.31 -5.51
N LEU A 72 15.24 -13.67 -5.15
CA LEU A 72 16.40 -12.77 -5.09
C LEU A 72 16.18 -11.48 -4.28
N GLY A 73 15.26 -11.52 -3.31
CA GLY A 73 14.95 -10.39 -2.43
C GLY A 73 14.16 -9.25 -3.07
N LYS A 74 13.77 -9.35 -4.35
CA LYS A 74 13.12 -8.23 -5.07
C LYS A 74 12.03 -8.62 -6.05
N ARG A 75 11.82 -9.91 -6.30
CA ARG A 75 10.78 -10.40 -7.22
C ARG A 75 9.66 -11.09 -6.45
N PHE A 76 8.43 -10.73 -6.78
CA PHE A 76 7.25 -11.42 -6.35
C PHE A 76 6.91 -12.51 -7.35
N VAL A 77 6.61 -13.70 -6.84
CA VAL A 77 6.36 -14.88 -7.67
C VAL A 77 5.11 -15.58 -7.20
N ILE A 78 4.24 -15.93 -8.14
CA ILE A 78 3.08 -16.81 -7.92
C ILE A 78 3.38 -18.16 -8.58
N TYR A 79 3.53 -19.21 -7.77
CA TYR A 79 3.63 -20.57 -8.27
C TYR A 79 2.24 -21.16 -8.52
N TYR A 80 2.08 -21.80 -9.68
CA TYR A 80 0.90 -22.59 -10.03
C TYR A 80 1.25 -24.04 -10.34
N ASP A 81 2.51 -24.43 -10.19
CA ASP A 81 3.01 -25.79 -10.29
C ASP A 81 4.25 -25.99 -9.40
N VAL A 82 4.87 -27.16 -9.49
CA VAL A 82 6.01 -27.57 -8.65
C VAL A 82 7.35 -27.09 -9.22
N ASN A 83 8.20 -26.61 -8.32
CA ASN A 83 9.63 -26.38 -8.51
C ASN A 83 10.35 -26.76 -7.20
N HIS A 84 11.67 -26.92 -7.25
CA HIS A 84 12.49 -27.15 -6.08
C HIS A 84 13.76 -26.31 -6.14
N TRP A 85 13.92 -25.37 -5.21
CA TRP A 85 15.05 -24.45 -5.17
C TRP A 85 15.21 -23.81 -3.79
N SER A 86 16.31 -23.08 -3.60
CA SER A 86 16.52 -22.21 -2.44
C SER A 86 15.71 -20.91 -2.59
N LEU A 87 14.60 -20.81 -1.87
CA LEU A 87 13.57 -19.78 -2.04
C LEU A 87 13.12 -19.19 -0.70
N THR A 88 12.60 -17.96 -0.73
CA THR A 88 11.99 -17.33 0.45
C THR A 88 10.47 -17.33 0.31
N ARG A 89 9.74 -17.97 1.24
CA ARG A 89 8.27 -17.97 1.21
C ARG A 89 7.69 -16.66 1.76
N LEU A 90 6.79 -16.03 1.02
CA LEU A 90 6.04 -14.84 1.45
C LEU A 90 4.65 -15.21 2.00
N GLY A 91 4.05 -16.27 1.47
CA GLY A 91 2.71 -16.70 1.86
C GLY A 91 2.15 -17.82 0.99
N LYS A 92 0.88 -18.14 1.19
CA LYS A 92 0.16 -19.15 0.39
C LYS A 92 -1.29 -18.74 0.18
N ILE A 93 -1.74 -18.80 -1.07
CA ILE A 93 -3.15 -18.56 -1.45
C ILE A 93 -4.02 -19.68 -0.86
N MET A 94 -5.10 -19.29 -0.19
CA MET A 94 -6.05 -20.18 0.45
C MET A 94 -7.18 -20.58 -0.48
N ASN A 95 -7.81 -21.72 -0.18
CA ASN A 95 -9.11 -22.15 -0.74
C ASN A 95 -9.21 -22.08 -2.28
N ILE A 96 -8.12 -22.44 -2.97
CA ILE A 96 -8.06 -22.47 -4.43
C ILE A 96 -7.55 -23.82 -4.92
N THR A 97 -8.04 -24.28 -6.07
CA THR A 97 -7.49 -25.45 -6.78
C THR A 97 -6.43 -25.00 -7.78
N GLN A 98 -5.52 -25.90 -8.15
CA GLN A 98 -4.50 -25.62 -9.16
C GLN A 98 -5.12 -25.14 -10.49
N ASP A 99 -6.14 -25.84 -11.00
CA ASP A 99 -6.80 -25.50 -12.25
C ASP A 99 -7.48 -24.12 -12.18
N LYS A 100 -8.11 -23.79 -11.05
CA LYS A 100 -8.72 -22.48 -10.86
C LYS A 100 -7.67 -21.38 -10.82
N LEU A 101 -6.53 -21.61 -10.16
CA LEU A 101 -5.42 -20.66 -10.14
C LEU A 101 -4.86 -20.45 -11.55
N LYS A 102 -4.58 -21.52 -12.30
CA LYS A 102 -4.13 -21.44 -13.70
C LYS A 102 -5.13 -20.67 -14.57
N SER A 103 -6.44 -20.91 -14.40
CA SER A 103 -7.49 -20.19 -15.12
C SER A 103 -7.55 -18.69 -14.79
N ILE A 104 -7.33 -18.29 -13.53
CA ILE A 104 -7.30 -16.87 -13.14
C ILE A 104 -6.05 -16.19 -13.69
N LEU A 105 -4.91 -16.88 -13.62
CA LEU A 105 -3.63 -16.37 -14.10
C LEU A 105 -3.56 -16.27 -15.62
N GLY A 106 -4.24 -17.16 -16.35
CA GLY A 106 -4.28 -17.15 -17.81
C GLY A 106 -2.90 -17.27 -18.47
N GLU A 107 -2.88 -17.07 -19.79
CA GLU A 107 -1.67 -17.03 -20.60
C GLU A 107 -1.13 -15.60 -20.69
N GLY A 108 0.20 -15.44 -20.70
CA GLY A 108 0.87 -14.17 -20.89
C GLY A 108 0.95 -13.33 -19.62
N ASP A 109 1.16 -12.03 -19.79
CA ASP A 109 1.35 -11.10 -18.69
C ASP A 109 0.02 -10.79 -18.00
N VAL A 110 0.06 -10.71 -16.67
CA VAL A 110 -1.09 -10.25 -15.88
C VAL A 110 -0.66 -9.19 -14.87
N THR A 111 -1.57 -8.26 -14.60
CA THR A 111 -1.39 -7.28 -13.52
C THR A 111 -2.02 -7.83 -12.24
N VAL A 112 -1.28 -7.79 -11.15
CA VAL A 112 -1.75 -8.15 -9.81
C VAL A 112 -1.64 -6.95 -8.87
N THR A 113 -2.71 -6.67 -8.13
CA THR A 113 -2.69 -5.70 -7.03
C THR A 113 -2.72 -6.40 -5.69
N LEU A 114 -1.73 -6.11 -4.85
CA LEU A 114 -1.54 -6.62 -3.51
C LEU A 114 -1.96 -5.58 -2.47
N CYS A 115 -2.62 -6.03 -1.40
CA CYS A 115 -3.09 -5.17 -0.31
C CYS A 115 -3.36 -5.99 0.96
N LEU A 116 -3.47 -5.33 2.10
CA LEU A 116 -3.86 -5.98 3.35
C LEU A 116 -5.39 -6.09 3.47
N ALA A 117 -5.86 -7.23 3.97
CA ALA A 117 -7.26 -7.48 4.30
C ALA A 117 -7.43 -7.93 5.76
N GLU A 118 -8.55 -7.56 6.39
CA GLU A 118 -8.90 -8.01 7.73
C GLU A 118 -9.58 -9.38 7.73
N ASN A 119 -9.43 -10.12 8.83
CA ASN A 119 -9.91 -11.51 8.93
C ASN A 119 -11.36 -11.61 9.44
N SER A 120 -11.97 -10.51 9.90
CA SER A 120 -13.30 -10.49 10.50
C SER A 120 -14.16 -9.42 9.81
N SER A 121 -15.12 -9.85 9.00
CA SER A 121 -15.97 -9.02 8.13
C SER A 121 -15.19 -8.37 6.97
N ILE A 122 -15.40 -8.86 5.74
CA ILE A 122 -14.72 -8.45 4.51
C ILE A 122 -14.81 -6.92 4.34
N THR A 123 -13.83 -6.22 4.89
CA THR A 123 -13.60 -4.78 4.72
C THR A 123 -12.22 -4.69 4.08
N THR A 124 -12.22 -4.29 2.82
CA THR A 124 -11.07 -4.41 1.93
C THR A 124 -10.36 -3.07 1.86
N LYS A 125 -9.12 -2.97 2.39
CA LYS A 125 -8.33 -1.72 2.29
C LYS A 125 -7.87 -1.40 0.85
N CYS A 126 -8.09 -2.31 -0.09
CA CYS A 126 -7.69 -2.17 -1.49
C CYS A 126 -8.52 -1.12 -2.26
N ASN A 127 -9.63 -0.64 -1.69
CA ASN A 127 -10.49 0.39 -2.32
C ASN A 127 -10.17 1.82 -1.85
N GLU A 128 -9.21 1.99 -0.94
CA GLU A 128 -8.75 3.32 -0.55
C GLU A 128 -7.63 3.76 -1.48
N SER A 129 -7.99 4.52 -2.52
CA SER A 129 -7.04 5.34 -3.27
C SER A 129 -6.25 6.22 -2.29
N PRO A 130 -4.93 6.45 -2.47
CA PRO A 130 -4.16 7.28 -1.56
C PRO A 130 -4.84 8.65 -1.43
N VAL A 131 -5.41 8.92 -0.26
CA VAL A 131 -5.88 10.26 0.10
C VAL A 131 -4.64 11.14 0.08
N LYS A 132 -4.48 11.92 -1.00
CA LYS A 132 -3.51 13.02 -1.03
C LYS A 132 -3.72 13.84 0.23
N PRO A 133 -2.67 14.16 1.02
CA PRO A 133 -2.82 15.10 2.12
C PRO A 133 -3.43 16.37 1.56
N ASN A 134 -4.63 16.70 2.06
CA ASN A 134 -5.34 17.91 1.68
C ASN A 134 -4.44 19.12 1.98
N SER A 135 -3.90 19.74 0.94
CA SER A 135 -3.03 20.93 1.02
C SER A 135 -3.80 22.20 1.37
N ASN A 136 -5.11 22.11 1.64
CA ASN A 136 -5.96 23.28 1.89
C ASN A 136 -5.98 23.69 3.36
N ASN A 137 -5.49 22.85 4.27
CA ASN A 137 -5.52 23.08 5.73
C ASN A 137 -4.52 24.19 6.13
N HIS A 138 -3.40 24.27 5.41
CA HIS A 138 -2.34 25.24 5.72
C HIS A 138 -2.66 26.64 5.18
N LYS A 139 -3.31 26.72 4.01
CA LYS A 139 -3.68 28.01 3.39
C LYS A 139 -4.81 28.70 4.15
N THR A 140 -5.84 27.96 4.56
CA THR A 140 -6.98 28.54 5.30
C THR A 140 -6.56 29.04 6.68
N THR A 141 -5.71 28.29 7.39
CA THR A 141 -5.21 28.69 8.71
C THR A 141 -4.33 29.94 8.64
N ILE A 142 -3.43 30.04 7.66
CA ILE A 142 -2.62 31.25 7.46
C ILE A 142 -3.50 32.47 7.13
N ILE A 143 -4.46 32.33 6.21
CA ILE A 143 -5.32 33.44 5.78
C ILE A 143 -6.17 33.99 6.94
N ILE A 144 -6.70 33.10 7.79
CA ILE A 144 -7.48 33.49 8.97
C ILE A 144 -6.61 34.23 9.99
N VAL A 145 -5.38 33.74 10.26
CA VAL A 145 -4.47 34.41 11.19
C VAL A 145 -4.06 35.80 10.69
N CYS A 146 -3.77 35.96 9.39
CA CYS A 146 -3.39 37.26 8.83
C CYS A 146 -4.52 38.30 8.89
N THR A 147 -5.76 37.90 8.60
CA THR A 147 -6.91 38.82 8.62
C THR A 147 -7.26 39.27 10.04
N VAL A 148 -7.23 38.37 11.03
CA VAL A 148 -7.49 38.72 12.44
C VAL A 148 -6.45 39.70 12.97
N VAL A 149 -5.16 39.47 12.70
CA VAL A 149 -4.08 40.38 13.14
C VAL A 149 -4.23 41.78 12.53
N ALA A 150 -4.55 41.88 11.23
CA ALA A 150 -4.73 43.17 10.57
C ALA A 150 -5.88 43.99 11.19
N VAL A 151 -7.02 43.35 11.50
CA VAL A 151 -8.16 44.03 12.12
C VAL A 151 -7.81 44.56 13.51
N VAL A 152 -7.11 43.76 14.33
CA VAL A 152 -6.70 44.19 15.69
C VAL A 152 -5.77 45.40 15.65
N VAL A 153 -4.82 45.43 14.71
CA VAL A 153 -3.87 46.55 14.55
C VAL A 153 -4.61 47.83 14.14
N VAL A 154 -5.55 47.74 13.18
CA VAL A 154 -6.33 48.91 12.74
C VAL A 154 -7.17 49.47 13.89
N VAL A 155 -7.84 48.60 14.66
CA VAL A 155 -8.64 49.03 15.83
C VAL A 155 -7.74 49.73 16.86
N ALA A 156 -6.56 49.18 17.15
CA ALA A 156 -5.61 49.79 18.08
C ALA A 156 -5.16 51.18 17.59
N ILE A 157 -4.84 51.34 16.31
CA ILE A 157 -4.44 52.64 15.72
C ILE A 157 -5.57 53.66 15.82
N VAL A 158 -6.82 53.26 15.55
CA VAL A 158 -7.99 54.14 15.65
C VAL A 158 -8.21 54.57 17.10
N VAL A 159 -8.15 53.64 18.05
CA VAL A 159 -8.30 53.94 19.48
C VAL A 159 -7.21 54.88 19.96
N ILE A 160 -5.94 54.63 19.60
CA ILE A 160 -4.82 55.52 19.93
C ILE A 160 -5.04 56.91 19.34
N SER A 161 -5.48 56.99 18.08
CA SER A 161 -5.76 58.27 17.41
C SER A 161 -6.86 59.06 18.11
N ILE A 162 -7.94 58.39 18.56
CA ILE A 162 -9.03 59.01 19.33
C ILE A 162 -8.52 59.52 20.69
N ILE A 163 -7.67 58.75 21.38
CA ILE A 163 -7.07 59.15 22.66
C ILE A 163 -6.17 60.38 22.47
N ILE A 164 -5.31 60.38 21.45
CA ILE A 164 -4.44 61.52 21.13
C ILE A 164 -5.27 62.75 20.77
N TYR A 165 -6.31 62.58 19.96
CA TYR A 165 -7.22 63.67 19.58
C TYR A 165 -7.91 64.28 20.80
N LYS A 166 -8.44 63.46 21.72
CA LYS A 166 -9.04 63.94 22.98
C LYS A 166 -8.02 64.65 23.86
N LYS A 167 -6.79 64.14 23.98
CA LYS A 167 -5.72 64.76 24.78
C LYS A 167 -5.26 66.12 24.24
N ARG A 168 -5.38 66.39 22.93
CA ARG A 168 -5.05 67.69 22.33
C ARG A 168 -6.15 68.75 22.50
N LYS A 169 -7.39 68.33 22.81
CA LYS A 169 -8.56 69.22 22.87
C LYS A 169 -8.95 69.62 24.31
N ASN A 170 -8.32 68.98 25.30
CA ASN A 170 -8.33 69.36 26.72
C ASN A 170 -7.00 70.00 27.08
#